data_AF-A0A2N1QDW2-F1
#
_entry.id   AF-A0A2N1QDW2-F1
#
_cell.length_a   1.000
_cell.length_b   1.000
_cell.length_c   1.000
_cell.angle_alpha   90.00
_cell.angle_beta   90.00
_cell.angle_gamma   90.00
#
_symmetry.space_group_name_H-M   'P 1'
#
loop_
_entity.id
_entity.type
_entity.pdbx_description
1 polymer ?
#
loop_
_entity_poly.entity_id
_entity_poly.type
_entity_poly.pdbx_seq_one_letter_code
_entity_poly.pdbx_strand_id
1 'polypeptide(L)' 'MYYFGIFLIVYGVFVLAGFIMQFPFLYNNAKSKVLIKMMGKTGFNILLLVLGIVCLVGGILLVS' A
#
# COMPACT_ATOMS: atom_id res chain seq x y z
N MET A 1 -10.12 15.81 -11.66
CA MET A 1 -9.86 14.34 -11.70
C MET A 1 -8.36 14.03 -11.70
N TYR A 2 -7.55 14.68 -12.54
CA TYR A 2 -6.08 14.53 -12.57
C TYR A 2 -5.36 14.62 -11.21
N TYR A 3 -5.67 15.62 -10.38
CA TYR A 3 -5.04 15.79 -9.07
C TYR A 3 -5.26 14.58 -8.13
N PHE A 4 -6.46 13.98 -8.16
CA PHE A 4 -6.77 12.78 -7.36
C PHE A 4 -6.01 11.56 -7.86
N GLY A 5 -5.91 11.38 -9.19
CA GLY A 5 -5.16 10.29 -9.78
C GLY A 5 -3.67 10.37 -9.46
N ILE A 6 -3.06 11.56 -9.54
CA ILE A 6 -1.67 11.80 -9.14
C ILE A 6 -1.48 11.48 -7.66
N PHE A 7 -2.40 11.93 -6.79
CA PHE A 7 -2.34 11.63 -5.36
C PHE A 7 -2.40 10.11 -5.09
N LEU A 8 -3.24 9.39 -5.84
CA LEU A 8 -3.39 7.94 -5.73
C LEU A 8 -2.13 7.19 -6.19
N ILE A 9 -1.50 7.65 -7.28
CA ILE A 9 -0.24 7.10 -7.79
C ILE A 9 0.86 7.30 -6.75
N VAL A 10 1.03 8.53 -6.23
CA VAL A 10 2.05 8.83 -5.20
C VAL A 10 1.82 7.98 -3.96
N TYR A 11 0.56 7.81 -3.52
CA TYR A 11 0.22 6.95 -2.39
C TYR A 11 0.55 5.48 -2.67
N GLY A 12 0.23 4.98 -3.87
CA GLY A 12 0.57 3.61 -4.29
C GLY A 12 2.08 3.35 -4.29
N VAL A 13 2.87 4.28 -4.80
CA VAL A 13 4.35 4.22 -4.74
C VAL A 13 4.83 4.23 -3.30
N PHE A 14 4.25 5.07 -2.43
CA PHE A 14 4.63 5.15 -1.02
C PHE A 14 4.33 3.85 -0.27
N VAL A 15 3.20 3.20 -0.57
CA VAL A 15 2.82 1.91 0.00
C VAL A 15 3.79 0.82 -0.45
N LEU A 16 4.18 0.78 -1.74
CA LEU A 16 5.16 -0.19 -2.26
C LEU A 16 6.58 0.06 -1.72
N ALA A 17 7.01 1.32 -1.65
CA ALA A 17 8.29 1.68 -1.05
C ALA A 17 8.33 1.33 0.44
N GLY A 18 7.24 1.62 1.16
CA GLY A 18 7.07 1.25 2.56
C GLY A 18 7.05 -0.26 2.79
N PHE A 19 6.51 -1.01 1.84
CA PHE A 19 6.56 -2.47 1.79
C PHE A 19 7.99 -2.98 1.59
N ILE A 20 8.72 -2.48 0.59
CA ILE A 20 10.10 -2.87 0.25
C ILE A 20 11.07 -2.59 1.41
N MET A 21 11.02 -1.38 1.98
CA MET A 21 11.87 -1.00 3.10
C MET A 21 11.40 -1.59 4.44
N GLN A 22 10.29 -2.35 4.46
CA GLN A 22 9.63 -2.85 5.67
C GLN A 22 9.52 -1.78 6.76
N PHE A 23 9.09 -0.56 6.39
CA PHE A 23 9.12 0.58 7.29
C PHE A 23 8.39 0.27 8.60
N PRO A 24 8.98 0.50 9.78
CA PRO A 24 8.36 0.16 11.06
C PRO A 24 7.00 0.85 11.24
N PHE A 25 6.74 1.97 10.58
CA PHE A 25 5.42 2.63 10.59
C PHE A 25 4.29 1.74 10.03
N LEU A 26 4.56 0.95 8.99
CA LEU A 26 3.58 0.05 8.37
C LEU A 26 3.36 -1.23 9.18
N TYR A 27 4.37 -1.69 9.93
CA TYR A 27 4.34 -2.99 10.62
C TYR A 27 4.18 -2.89 12.14
N ASN A 28 4.60 -1.79 12.75
CA ASN A 28 4.58 -1.58 14.21
C ASN A 28 3.31 -0.85 14.69
N ASN A 29 2.41 -0.47 13.78
CA ASN A 29 1.15 0.19 14.13
C ASN A 29 0.16 -0.83 14.72
N ALA A 30 -0.68 -0.42 15.68
CA ALA A 30 -1.59 -1.31 16.40
C ALA A 30 -2.55 -2.06 15.45
N LYS A 31 -3.08 -1.35 14.44
CA LYS A 31 -3.96 -1.93 13.40
C LYS A 31 -3.22 -2.95 12.53
N SER A 32 -1.99 -2.64 12.11
CA SER A 32 -1.16 -3.54 11.31
C SER A 32 -0.78 -4.79 12.09
N LYS A 33 -0.47 -4.68 13.39
CA LYS A 33 -0.19 -5.85 14.24
C LYS A 33 -1.39 -6.79 14.33
N VAL A 34 -2.61 -6.27 14.40
CA VAL A 34 -3.83 -7.11 14.38
C VAL A 34 -3.97 -7.84 13.05
N LEU A 35 -3.80 -7.14 11.92
CA LEU A 35 -3.86 -7.75 10.58
C LEU A 35 -2.75 -8.79 10.37
N ILE A 36 -1.53 -8.50 10.80
CA ILE A 36 -0.39 -9.42 10.77
C ILE A 36 -0.67 -10.64 11.67
N LYS A 37 -1.33 -10.47 12.81
CA LYS A 37 -1.70 -11.57 13.71
C LYS A 37 -2.79 -12.47 13.12
N MET A 38 -3.69 -11.92 12.30
CA MET A 38 -4.76 -12.69 11.66
C MET A 38 -4.33 -13.43 10.38
N MET A 39 -3.47 -12.82 9.55
CA MET A 39 -3.07 -13.39 8.25
C MET A 39 -1.60 -13.83 8.18
N GLY A 40 -0.81 -13.54 9.20
CA GLY A 40 0.64 -13.73 9.18
C GLY A 40 1.38 -12.58 8.48
N LYS A 41 2.69 -12.49 8.75
CA LYS A 41 3.56 -11.43 8.20
C LYS A 41 3.61 -11.49 6.67
N THR A 42 3.64 -12.70 6.10
CA THR A 42 3.62 -12.93 4.64
C THR A 42 2.30 -12.53 4.00
N GLY A 43 1.16 -12.79 4.65
CA GLY A 43 -0.16 -12.39 4.14
C GLY A 43 -0.34 -10.87 4.14
N PHE A 44 0.09 -10.19 5.20
CA PHE A 44 0.08 -8.73 5.27
C PHE A 44 0.99 -8.10 4.20
N ASN A 45 2.16 -8.71 3.97
CA ASN A 45 3.08 -8.34 2.91
C ASN A 45 2.44 -8.39 1.52
N ILE A 46 1.77 -9.49 1.20
CA ILE A 46 1.05 -9.67 -0.08
C ILE A 46 -0.08 -8.65 -0.20
N LEU A 47 -0.82 -8.37 0.89
CA LEU A 47 -1.90 -7.41 0.88
C LEU A 47 -1.41 -5.99 0.59
N LEU A 48 -0.29 -5.57 1.18
CA LEU A 48 0.35 -4.29 0.88
C LEU A 48 0.81 -4.19 -0.58
N LEU A 49 1.35 -5.29 -1.11
CA LEU A 49 1.79 -5.37 -2.50
C LEU A 49 0.61 -5.22 -3.47
N VAL A 50 -0.47 -5.99 -3.24
CA VAL A 50 -1.71 -5.89 -4.03
C VAL A 50 -2.33 -4.51 -3.91
N LEU A 51 -2.41 -3.94 -2.71
CA LEU A 51 -2.95 -2.60 -2.48
C LEU A 51 -2.15 -1.53 -3.24
N GLY A 52 -0.82 -1.61 -3.19
CA GLY A 52 0.06 -0.72 -3.92
C GLY A 52 -0.12 -0.79 -5.44
N ILE A 53 -0.23 -2.00 -5.99
CA ILE A 53 -0.51 -2.21 -7.43
C ILE A 53 -1.88 -1.67 -7.80
N VAL A 54 -2.92 -1.94 -7.02
CA VAL A 54 -4.29 -1.46 -7.30
C VAL A 54 -4.35 0.06 -7.26
N CYS A 55 -3.70 0.71 -6.29
CA CYS A 55 -3.61 2.17 -6.24
C CYS A 55 -2.85 2.76 -7.43
N LEU A 56 -1.76 2.11 -7.88
CA LEU A 56 -1.04 2.53 -9.08
C LEU A 56 -1.88 2.41 -10.34
N VAL A 57 -2.46 1.23 -10.60
CA VAL A 57 -3.27 0.97 -11.80
C VAL A 57 -4.52 1.82 -11.80
N GLY A 58 -5.22 1.91 -10.66
CA GLY A 58 -6.40 2.77 -10.52
C GLY A 58 -6.07 4.25 -10.65
N GLY A 59 -4.91 4.68 -10.14
CA GLY A 59 -4.44 6.05 -10.28
C GLY A 59 -4.12 6.41 -11.72
N ILE A 60 -3.43 5.53 -12.46
CA ILE A 60 -3.13 5.69 -13.89
C ILE A 60 -4.43 5.76 -14.70
N LEU A 61 -5.40 4.89 -14.42
CA LEU A 61 -6.72 4.90 -15.07
C LEU A 61 -7.53 6.17 -14.79
N LEU A 62 -7.33 6.82 -13.64
CA LEU A 62 -8.01 8.07 -13.28
C LEU A 62 -7.30 9.32 -13.82
N VAL A 63 -6.01 9.22 -14.13
CA VAL A 63 -5.23 10.28 -14.79
C VAL A 63 -5.38 10.23 -16.30
N SER A 64 -5.52 9.04 -16.90
CA SER A 64 -5.72 8.86 -18.35
C SER A 64 -7.11 9.31 -18.79
#